data_AF-A0AAN5BU46-F1
#
_entry.id   AF-A0AAN5BU46-F1
#
_cell.length_a   1.000
_cell.length_b   1.000
_cell.length_c   1.000
_cell.angle_alpha   90.00
_cell.angle_beta   90.00
_cell.angle_gamma   90.00
#
_symmetry.space_group_name_H-M   'P 1'
#
loop_
_entity.id
_entity.type
_entity.pdbx_description
1 polymer ?
#
loop_
_entity_poly.entity_id
_entity_poly.type
_entity_poly.pdbx_seq_one_letter_code
_entity_poly.pdbx_strand_id
1 'polypeptide(L)'
;MASEETGAEPPKRDVRNHMLFEVATEVANRVGGIYSVLKSKAPVTTAEYGERYTLIGPLNRASAAVEVEELTPSNPRMIETIKSMQERGIEVIYGRWLIEGAPRVLLIDTSTGYKFLDEWKGDLWNTAGIPSPAADTETNEAIVFGYLVAWFLGEVRLIDLDFYNHLQHFDVDAEAGKRGIYHRYCIERAAAHTADVFTTVSHITAFESEHLLKRKPDGVLPNGLNVKKFSAVHEFQNLHSQSKEKINDFVRGHFYGHNDFDLDNTLYLFTAGRYEFRNKGVDMFIESLARLNHRLKASGSKTTVVAFIIMPAQTTSLTVEALKGQAVVKSLRDTIEMIEKGIGKRMYERCLAWKEGDNMPDEKDLMASQDRVLLRRRLFAMKRHSLPPIVTHNMNNDHEDPILNQIRRVQLFNDPTDRVKIIFHPEFLNSSNPVLPLDYDDFVRGTHLGVFPSYYEPWGYTPAECTVMGVPSITTNLSGFGCYMEELIENSSDYGIYIVDRRMKGVDDSVNQLTDFMFNFALKSRRQRINQRNRTERLSDLLDWKRMGLEYVKARQLALRRAYPSSFGSGEDFYDIIGGTEQKISRPLSVPGSPRDRSGMMTPGDFASLQEVKEGLSTEDYIAWRLP
;
A
#
# COMPACT_ATOMS: atom_id res chain seq x y z
N MET A 1 -0.16 -72.29 -5.55
CA MET A 1 -0.87 -71.31 -4.70
C MET A 1 -0.12 -70.00 -4.83
N ALA A 2 -0.59 -69.13 -5.72
CA ALA A 2 -0.10 -67.77 -5.83
C ALA A 2 -0.75 -66.97 -4.70
N SER A 3 0.06 -66.30 -3.88
CA SER A 3 -0.39 -65.39 -2.84
C SER A 3 -0.98 -64.14 -3.51
N GLU A 4 -2.27 -63.90 -3.27
CA GLU A 4 -2.96 -62.66 -3.61
C GLU A 4 -2.29 -61.49 -2.88
N GLU A 5 -1.61 -60.61 -3.62
CA GLU A 5 -1.31 -59.26 -3.14
C GLU A 5 -2.63 -58.50 -3.03
N THR A 6 -3.14 -58.36 -1.80
CA THR A 6 -4.24 -57.46 -1.49
C THR A 6 -3.81 -56.03 -1.78
N GLY A 7 -4.25 -55.49 -2.92
CA GLY A 7 -4.19 -54.07 -3.22
C GLY A 7 -5.11 -53.31 -2.27
N ALA A 8 -4.60 -52.92 -1.11
CA ALA A 8 -5.31 -52.03 -0.20
C ALA A 8 -5.37 -50.64 -0.84
N GLU A 9 -6.59 -50.13 -1.09
CA GLU A 9 -6.77 -48.74 -1.49
C GLU A 9 -6.10 -47.81 -0.47
N PRO A 10 -5.42 -46.73 -0.91
CA PRO A 10 -4.76 -45.81 -0.01
C PRO A 10 -5.78 -45.26 1.01
N PRO A 11 -5.41 -45.13 2.30
CA PRO A 11 -6.33 -44.72 3.34
C PRO A 11 -6.92 -43.34 3.04
N LYS A 12 -8.25 -43.24 3.01
CA LYS A 12 -8.98 -41.98 2.81
C LYS A 12 -8.62 -41.02 3.94
N ARG A 13 -7.98 -39.90 3.58
CA ARG A 13 -7.64 -38.82 4.52
C ARG A 13 -8.80 -37.85 4.66
N ASP A 14 -8.94 -37.26 5.85
CA ASP A 14 -9.89 -36.18 6.10
C ASP A 14 -9.41 -34.89 5.41
N VAL A 15 -10.09 -34.52 4.32
CA VAL A 15 -9.80 -33.33 3.53
C VAL A 15 -10.51 -32.08 4.06
N ARG A 16 -11.46 -32.23 5.01
CA ARG A 16 -12.22 -31.11 5.59
C ARG A 16 -11.54 -30.56 6.84
N ASN A 17 -11.03 -31.44 7.71
CA ASN A 17 -10.34 -31.05 8.94
C ASN A 17 -8.80 -31.09 8.83
N HIS A 18 -8.26 -30.59 7.72
CA HIS A 18 -6.81 -30.60 7.45
C HIS A 18 -6.04 -29.51 8.23
N MET A 19 -4.75 -29.72 8.46
CA MET A 19 -3.86 -28.69 9.02
C MET A 19 -3.36 -27.75 7.92
N LEU A 20 -3.09 -26.50 8.29
CA LEU A 20 -2.50 -25.51 7.38
C LEU A 20 -1.18 -25.01 7.96
N PHE A 21 -0.09 -25.28 7.24
CA PHE A 21 1.21 -24.69 7.48
C PHE A 21 1.50 -23.66 6.39
N GLU A 22 1.75 -22.42 6.78
CA GLU A 22 2.10 -21.35 5.85
C GLU A 22 3.53 -20.88 6.11
N VAL A 23 4.42 -21.12 5.15
CA VAL A 23 5.86 -20.99 5.33
C VAL A 23 6.37 -19.77 4.58
N ALA A 24 7.07 -18.87 5.26
CA ALA A 24 7.73 -17.74 4.62
C ALA A 24 8.88 -17.19 5.47
N THR A 25 9.86 -16.57 4.82
CA THR A 25 10.98 -15.89 5.49
C THR A 25 10.56 -14.66 6.30
N GLU A 26 9.39 -14.08 5.97
CA GLU A 26 8.87 -12.85 6.60
C GLU A 26 7.93 -13.10 7.79
N VAL A 27 7.77 -14.36 8.26
CA VAL A 27 6.96 -14.66 9.46
C VAL A 27 7.67 -14.09 10.69
N ALA A 28 6.99 -13.22 11.44
CA ALA A 28 7.53 -12.53 12.62
C ALA A 28 8.87 -11.78 12.38
N ASN A 29 9.15 -11.41 11.13
CA ASN A 29 10.36 -10.69 10.73
C ASN A 29 10.08 -9.83 9.49
N ARG A 30 9.97 -8.50 9.67
CA ARG A 30 9.63 -7.58 8.57
C ARG A 30 10.84 -7.31 7.67
N VAL A 31 10.86 -7.95 6.50
CA VAL A 31 11.89 -7.73 5.46
C VAL A 31 11.31 -6.94 4.27
N GLY A 32 10.06 -7.22 3.89
CA GLY A 32 9.44 -6.72 2.68
C GLY A 32 7.92 -6.64 2.75
N GLY A 33 7.27 -6.87 1.61
CA GLY A 33 5.82 -6.78 1.48
C GLY A 33 5.07 -8.04 1.91
N ILE A 34 5.73 -9.20 1.97
CA ILE A 34 5.09 -10.47 2.33
C ILE A 34 4.70 -10.46 3.81
N TYR A 35 5.49 -9.80 4.67
CA TYR A 35 5.13 -9.54 6.07
C TYR A 35 3.73 -8.92 6.18
N SER A 36 3.44 -7.90 5.35
CA SER A 36 2.14 -7.23 5.33
C SER A 36 1.02 -8.14 4.83
N VAL A 37 1.27 -9.02 3.84
CA VAL A 37 0.30 -10.04 3.41
C VAL A 37 -0.05 -10.95 4.57
N LEU A 38 0.95 -11.61 5.15
CA LEU A 38 0.76 -12.60 6.19
C LEU A 38 0.04 -12.00 7.40
N LYS A 39 0.49 -10.81 7.83
CA LYS A 39 -0.09 -10.09 8.96
C LYS A 39 -1.54 -9.70 8.71
N SER A 40 -1.86 -9.15 7.55
CA SER A 40 -3.24 -8.70 7.26
C SER A 40 -4.18 -9.87 6.94
N LYS A 41 -3.67 -10.97 6.37
CA LYS A 41 -4.46 -12.18 6.06
C LYS A 41 -4.71 -13.06 7.29
N ALA A 42 -3.87 -12.95 8.33
CA ALA A 42 -3.93 -13.78 9.52
C ALA A 42 -5.32 -13.83 10.19
N PRO A 43 -6.05 -12.71 10.43
CA PRO A 43 -7.37 -12.74 11.07
C PRO A 43 -8.41 -13.59 10.34
N VAL A 44 -8.47 -13.49 9.01
CA VAL A 44 -9.42 -14.28 8.20
C VAL A 44 -9.01 -15.75 8.19
N THR A 45 -7.71 -16.05 8.13
CA THR A 45 -7.22 -17.43 8.12
C THR A 45 -7.38 -18.09 9.49
N THR A 46 -7.14 -17.37 10.59
CA THR A 46 -7.35 -17.90 11.95
C THR A 46 -8.82 -18.08 12.27
N ALA A 47 -9.71 -17.23 11.75
CA ALA A 47 -11.15 -17.44 11.84
C ALA A 47 -11.60 -18.75 11.16
N GLU A 48 -10.96 -19.14 10.05
CA GLU A 48 -11.26 -20.37 9.31
C GLU A 48 -10.64 -21.63 9.95
N TYR A 49 -9.37 -21.58 10.36
CA TYR A 49 -8.62 -22.77 10.81
C TYR A 49 -8.47 -22.89 12.32
N GLY A 50 -8.62 -21.81 13.08
CA GLY A 50 -8.34 -21.78 14.52
C GLY A 50 -6.92 -22.27 14.83
N GLU A 51 -6.81 -23.26 15.71
CA GLU A 51 -5.51 -23.83 16.12
C GLU A 51 -4.84 -24.70 15.03
N ARG A 52 -5.54 -25.04 13.95
CA ARG A 52 -5.00 -25.85 12.85
C ARG A 52 -4.10 -25.05 11.90
N TYR A 53 -4.01 -23.73 12.09
CA TYR A 53 -3.17 -22.85 11.29
C TYR A 53 -1.91 -22.44 12.05
N THR A 54 -0.77 -22.76 11.47
CA THR A 54 0.56 -22.43 12.01
C THR A 54 1.42 -21.82 10.91
N LEU A 55 1.97 -20.62 11.14
CA LEU A 55 2.99 -20.08 10.25
C LEU A 55 4.38 -20.60 10.63
N ILE A 56 5.24 -20.86 9.65
CA ILE A 56 6.62 -21.31 9.86
C ILE A 56 7.60 -20.30 9.25
N GLY A 57 8.59 -19.89 10.04
CA GLY A 57 9.60 -18.90 9.62
C GLY A 57 10.97 -19.14 10.24
N PRO A 58 12.02 -18.47 9.74
CA PRO A 58 13.32 -18.45 10.39
C PRO A 58 13.26 -17.61 11.68
N LEU A 59 13.93 -18.06 12.73
CA LEU A 59 13.98 -17.36 14.01
C LEU A 59 14.92 -16.15 13.94
N ASN A 60 14.33 -14.95 13.98
CA ASN A 60 15.06 -13.73 14.34
C ASN A 60 14.79 -13.42 15.82
N ARG A 61 15.79 -13.64 16.69
CA ARG A 61 15.63 -13.46 18.14
C ARG A 61 15.24 -12.03 18.54
N ALA A 62 15.71 -11.02 17.81
CA ALA A 62 15.43 -9.63 18.12
C ALA A 62 13.96 -9.26 17.86
N SER A 63 13.41 -9.70 16.72
CA SER A 63 11.99 -9.46 16.41
C SER A 63 11.08 -10.39 17.22
N ALA A 64 11.44 -11.66 17.39
CA ALA A 64 10.65 -12.63 18.15
C ALA A 64 10.44 -12.21 19.60
N ALA A 65 11.44 -11.60 20.25
CA ALA A 65 11.32 -11.10 21.63
C ALA A 65 10.23 -10.03 21.82
N VAL A 66 9.84 -9.34 20.74
CA VAL A 66 8.83 -8.27 20.76
C VAL A 66 7.51 -8.73 20.14
N GLU A 67 7.58 -9.56 19.10
CA GLU A 67 6.43 -9.94 18.29
C GLU A 67 5.81 -11.29 18.69
N VAL A 68 6.48 -12.13 19.48
CA VAL A 68 6.03 -13.51 19.74
C VAL A 68 5.88 -13.79 21.23
N GLU A 69 4.73 -14.35 21.60
CA GLU A 69 4.50 -14.95 22.92
C GLU A 69 4.73 -16.47 22.82
N GLU A 70 5.70 -16.99 23.57
CA GLU A 70 5.99 -18.42 23.61
C GLU A 70 4.84 -19.22 24.22
N LEU A 71 4.51 -20.35 23.61
CA LEU A 71 3.43 -21.23 24.04
C LEU A 71 3.87 -22.68 23.94
N THR A 72 3.15 -23.57 24.62
CA THR A 72 3.26 -25.00 24.40
C THR A 72 2.27 -25.44 23.32
N PRO A 73 2.68 -26.28 22.36
CA PRO A 73 1.76 -26.82 21.35
C PRO A 73 0.67 -27.67 22.01
N SER A 74 -0.57 -27.55 21.53
CA SER A 74 -1.71 -28.38 21.98
C SER A 74 -1.77 -29.74 21.28
N ASN A 75 -1.25 -29.83 20.05
CA ASN A 75 -1.29 -31.05 19.25
C ASN A 75 -0.14 -32.01 19.65
N PRO A 76 -0.43 -33.27 20.07
CA PRO A 76 0.59 -34.23 20.46
C PRO A 76 1.67 -34.49 19.40
N ARG A 77 1.29 -34.51 18.11
CA ARG A 77 2.25 -34.68 17.01
C ARG A 77 3.22 -33.52 16.91
N MET A 78 2.74 -32.29 17.07
CA MET A 78 3.60 -31.11 17.09
C MET A 78 4.59 -31.16 18.25
N ILE A 79 4.16 -31.62 19.43
CA ILE A 79 5.03 -31.78 20.59
C ILE A 79 6.11 -32.84 20.32
N GLU A 80 5.73 -34.01 19.79
CA GLU A 80 6.65 -35.09 19.44
C GLU A 80 7.69 -34.64 18.41
N THR A 81 7.27 -33.97 17.33
CA THR A 81 8.16 -33.48 16.28
C THR A 81 9.11 -32.40 16.79
N ILE A 82 8.61 -31.40 17.53
CA ILE A 82 9.47 -30.35 18.10
C ILE A 82 10.52 -30.97 19.04
N LYS A 83 10.10 -31.92 19.89
CA LYS A 83 11.02 -32.63 20.79
C LYS A 83 12.08 -33.42 20.01
N SER A 84 11.70 -34.12 18.95
CA SER A 84 12.65 -34.90 18.13
C SER A 84 13.68 -34.00 17.43
N MET A 85 13.26 -32.84 16.91
CA MET A 85 14.17 -31.85 16.34
C MET A 85 15.11 -31.27 17.40
N GLN A 86 14.62 -30.95 18.60
CA GLN A 86 15.42 -30.47 19.73
C GLN A 86 16.44 -31.51 20.20
N GLU A 87 16.09 -32.80 20.25
CA GLU A 87 17.00 -33.91 20.58
C GLU A 87 18.16 -34.04 19.58
N ARG A 88 17.96 -33.62 18.33
CA ARG A 88 19.00 -33.57 17.28
C ARG A 88 19.72 -32.21 17.23
N GLY A 89 19.47 -31.36 18.22
CA GLY A 89 20.13 -30.07 18.42
C GLY A 89 19.69 -29.01 17.42
N ILE A 90 18.41 -29.02 17.01
CA ILE A 90 17.76 -27.92 16.29
C ILE A 90 16.91 -27.12 17.28
N GLU A 91 17.18 -25.82 17.38
CA GLU A 91 16.38 -24.95 18.24
C GLU A 91 15.13 -24.44 17.51
N VAL A 92 13.98 -24.54 18.18
CA VAL A 92 12.67 -24.15 17.66
C VAL A 92 11.89 -23.43 18.75
N ILE A 93 11.29 -22.30 18.39
CA ILE A 93 10.34 -21.56 19.23
C ILE A 93 8.94 -21.77 18.68
N TYR A 94 8.02 -22.25 19.52
CA TYR A 94 6.59 -22.30 19.21
C TYR A 94 5.86 -21.23 20.03
N GLY A 95 4.95 -20.51 19.39
CA GLY A 95 4.29 -19.39 20.04
C GLY A 95 3.08 -18.85 19.30
N ARG A 96 2.70 -17.64 19.66
CA ARG A 96 1.62 -16.86 19.07
C ARG A 96 2.19 -15.54 18.59
N TRP A 97 1.90 -15.18 17.35
CA TRP A 97 2.30 -13.89 16.82
C TRP A 97 1.36 -12.80 17.36
N LEU A 98 1.92 -11.76 17.98
CA LEU A 98 1.21 -10.65 18.62
C LEU A 98 0.68 -9.65 17.58
N ILE A 99 -0.17 -10.16 16.68
CA ILE A 99 -0.90 -9.41 15.67
C ILE A 99 -2.40 -9.72 15.79
N GLU A 100 -3.23 -8.98 15.05
CA GLU A 100 -4.65 -9.28 14.94
C GLU A 100 -4.88 -10.72 14.44
N GLY A 101 -5.85 -11.43 15.03
CA GLY A 101 -6.09 -12.85 14.76
C GLY A 101 -5.20 -13.81 15.55
N ALA A 102 -4.07 -13.33 16.07
CA ALA A 102 -3.16 -14.04 16.96
C ALA A 102 -2.85 -15.49 16.54
N PRO A 103 -2.29 -15.70 15.32
CA PRO A 103 -2.03 -17.03 14.79
C PRO A 103 -0.89 -17.75 15.52
N ARG A 104 -0.86 -19.09 15.42
CA ARG A 104 0.27 -19.89 15.91
C ARG A 104 1.48 -19.70 14.99
N VAL A 105 2.67 -19.67 15.57
CA VAL A 105 3.94 -19.58 14.84
C VAL A 105 4.92 -20.64 15.33
N LEU A 106 5.72 -21.15 14.40
CA LEU A 106 6.86 -22.02 14.65
C LEU A 106 8.09 -21.40 13.99
N LEU A 107 9.02 -20.91 14.80
CA LEU A 107 10.24 -20.25 14.36
C LEU A 107 11.43 -21.17 14.55
N ILE A 108 12.13 -21.49 13.47
CA ILE A 108 13.27 -22.41 13.47
C ILE A 108 14.57 -21.60 13.49
N ASP A 109 15.45 -21.87 14.45
CA ASP A 109 16.80 -21.28 14.45
C ASP A 109 17.68 -21.97 13.40
N THR A 110 17.75 -21.36 12.23
CA THR A 110 18.53 -21.86 11.10
C THR A 110 20.01 -22.00 11.44
N SER A 111 20.57 -21.17 12.34
CA SER A 111 21.99 -21.25 12.75
C SER A 111 22.36 -22.64 13.30
N THR A 112 21.42 -23.32 13.95
CA THR A 112 21.61 -24.67 14.49
C THR A 112 21.64 -25.77 13.42
N GLY A 113 21.13 -25.47 12.23
CA GLY A 113 21.12 -26.35 11.05
C GLY A 113 22.34 -26.22 10.14
N TYR A 114 23.16 -25.16 10.27
CA TYR A 114 24.33 -24.93 9.40
C TYR A 114 25.36 -26.06 9.44
N LYS A 115 25.39 -26.86 10.51
CA LYS A 115 26.22 -28.07 10.61
C LYS A 115 25.93 -29.11 9.52
N PHE A 116 24.73 -29.09 8.93
CA PHE A 116 24.31 -29.98 7.84
C PHE A 116 24.42 -29.33 6.46
N LEU A 117 24.85 -28.07 6.36
CA LEU A 117 24.79 -27.29 5.12
C LEU A 117 25.53 -27.97 3.97
N ASP A 118 26.75 -28.47 4.20
CA ASP A 118 27.54 -29.09 3.13
C ASP A 118 26.90 -30.39 2.61
N GLU A 119 26.31 -31.18 3.52
CA GLU A 119 25.56 -32.39 3.17
C GLU A 119 24.31 -32.05 2.35
N TRP A 120 23.50 -31.10 2.82
CA TRP A 120 22.27 -30.69 2.15
C TRP A 120 22.52 -29.98 0.81
N LYS A 121 23.63 -29.26 0.67
CA LYS A 121 24.06 -28.74 -0.64
C LYS A 121 24.39 -29.86 -1.62
N GLY A 122 25.10 -30.89 -1.14
CA GLY A 122 25.40 -32.07 -1.94
C GLY A 122 24.14 -32.82 -2.36
N ASP A 123 23.21 -33.03 -1.42
CA ASP A 123 21.92 -33.65 -1.67
C ASP A 123 21.06 -32.85 -2.66
N LEU A 124 20.97 -31.53 -2.49
CA LEU A 124 20.22 -30.64 -3.39
C LEU A 124 20.79 -30.64 -4.82
N TRP A 125 22.12 -30.69 -4.95
CA TRP A 125 22.77 -30.82 -6.24
C TRP A 125 22.47 -32.18 -6.89
N ASN A 126 22.59 -33.27 -6.13
CA ASN A 126 22.35 -34.62 -6.64
C ASN A 126 20.88 -34.85 -7.02
N THR A 127 19.95 -34.25 -6.26
CA THR A 127 18.52 -34.40 -6.47
C THR A 127 18.02 -33.45 -7.56
N ALA A 128 18.28 -32.15 -7.44
CA ALA A 128 17.64 -31.13 -8.28
C ALA A 128 18.61 -30.40 -9.23
N GLY A 129 19.92 -30.71 -9.22
CA GLY A 129 20.91 -30.05 -10.07
C GLY A 129 21.11 -28.56 -9.76
N ILE A 130 20.76 -28.12 -8.55
CA ILE A 130 20.80 -26.71 -8.15
C ILE A 130 22.19 -26.37 -7.58
N PRO A 131 22.99 -25.53 -8.24
CA PRO A 131 24.28 -25.11 -7.70
C PRO A 131 24.07 -24.18 -6.49
N SER A 132 24.99 -24.16 -5.53
CA SER A 132 24.86 -23.34 -4.30
C SER A 132 26.21 -22.75 -3.87
N PRO A 133 26.62 -21.60 -4.47
CA PRO A 133 27.91 -20.97 -4.19
C PRO A 133 28.12 -20.73 -2.69
N ALA A 134 29.30 -21.08 -2.16
CA ALA A 134 29.59 -20.99 -0.72
C ALA A 134 29.44 -19.56 -0.16
N ALA A 135 29.78 -18.54 -0.96
CA ALA A 135 29.73 -17.13 -0.57
C ALA A 135 28.32 -16.53 -0.53
N ASP A 136 27.29 -17.21 -1.08
CA ASP A 136 25.92 -16.68 -1.07
C ASP A 136 25.18 -17.11 0.20
N THR A 137 25.19 -16.23 1.20
CA THR A 137 24.55 -16.47 2.49
C THR A 137 23.02 -16.60 2.39
N GLU A 138 22.36 -15.88 1.48
CA GLU A 138 20.89 -15.98 1.32
C GLU A 138 20.49 -17.35 0.76
N THR A 139 21.29 -17.89 -0.16
CA THR A 139 21.06 -19.23 -0.71
C THR A 139 21.34 -20.30 0.34
N ASN A 140 22.42 -20.16 1.11
CA ASN A 140 22.72 -21.07 2.22
C ASN A 140 21.57 -21.09 3.24
N GLU A 141 21.06 -19.91 3.59
CA GLU A 141 19.93 -19.74 4.50
C GLU A 141 18.65 -20.39 3.96
N ALA A 142 18.34 -20.17 2.68
CA ALA A 142 17.17 -20.78 2.03
C ALA A 142 17.24 -22.31 1.99
N ILE A 143 18.43 -22.88 1.75
CA ILE A 143 18.65 -24.33 1.77
C ILE A 143 18.44 -24.87 3.19
N VAL A 144 19.13 -24.30 4.18
CA VAL A 144 19.02 -24.73 5.59
C VAL A 144 17.58 -24.64 6.06
N PHE A 145 16.92 -23.52 5.82
CA PHE A 145 15.52 -23.33 6.20
C PHE A 145 14.61 -24.32 5.47
N GLY A 146 14.79 -24.51 4.16
CA GLY A 146 14.01 -25.45 3.36
C GLY A 146 14.11 -26.90 3.85
N TYR A 147 15.32 -27.39 4.11
CA TYR A 147 15.54 -28.74 4.64
C TYR A 147 14.98 -28.91 6.06
N LEU A 148 15.13 -27.91 6.93
CA LEU A 148 14.56 -27.96 8.28
C LEU A 148 13.02 -27.97 8.25
N VAL A 149 12.40 -27.21 7.37
CA VAL A 149 10.95 -27.23 7.15
C VAL A 149 10.49 -28.56 6.55
N ALA A 150 11.19 -29.07 5.54
CA ALA A 150 10.87 -30.36 4.93
C ALA A 150 10.98 -31.50 5.94
N TRP A 151 12.02 -31.46 6.77
CA TRP A 151 12.21 -32.42 7.86
C TRP A 151 11.09 -32.28 8.90
N PHE A 152 10.76 -31.07 9.36
CA PHE A 152 9.62 -30.84 10.25
C PHE A 152 8.31 -31.40 9.67
N LEU A 153 8.00 -31.10 8.41
CA LEU A 153 6.79 -31.59 7.73
C LEU A 153 6.80 -33.12 7.51
N GLY A 154 7.97 -33.70 7.25
CA GLY A 154 8.17 -35.15 7.12
C GLY A 154 8.01 -35.90 8.44
N GLU A 155 8.41 -35.30 9.56
CA GLU A 155 8.13 -35.86 10.89
C GLU A 155 6.67 -35.67 11.31
N VAL A 156 6.02 -34.60 10.88
CA VAL A 156 4.56 -34.42 11.02
C VAL A 156 3.78 -35.40 10.12
N ARG A 157 4.40 -35.91 9.04
CA ARG A 157 3.78 -36.81 8.05
C ARG A 157 4.80 -37.79 7.45
N LEU A 158 4.80 -39.04 7.92
CA LEU A 158 5.49 -40.13 7.22
C LEU A 158 4.76 -40.48 5.89
N ILE A 159 5.42 -40.26 4.74
CA ILE A 159 5.52 -41.13 3.52
C ILE A 159 6.13 -40.36 2.31
N ASP A 160 7.04 -41.06 1.60
CA ASP A 160 7.78 -40.77 0.35
C ASP A 160 6.92 -40.46 -0.91
N LEU A 161 7.46 -39.67 -1.84
CA LEU A 161 6.96 -39.54 -3.23
C LEU A 161 8.06 -39.13 -4.24
N ASP A 162 8.06 -39.80 -5.39
CA ASP A 162 9.03 -39.75 -6.51
C ASP A 162 8.56 -38.85 -7.67
N PHE A 163 9.48 -38.16 -8.35
CA PHE A 163 9.31 -36.80 -8.89
C PHE A 163 9.52 -36.59 -10.41
N TYR A 164 10.00 -37.54 -11.22
CA TYR A 164 10.51 -37.14 -12.55
C TYR A 164 9.61 -37.54 -13.73
N ASN A 165 9.21 -36.56 -14.56
CA ASN A 165 9.46 -36.53 -16.01
C ASN A 165 8.87 -35.27 -16.71
N HIS A 166 9.63 -34.76 -17.71
CA HIS A 166 9.29 -33.87 -18.85
C HIS A 166 9.68 -32.37 -18.78
N LEU A 167 10.64 -31.96 -19.62
CA LEU A 167 10.97 -30.54 -19.86
C LEU A 167 11.68 -30.31 -21.23
N GLN A 168 11.09 -29.57 -22.17
CA GLN A 168 11.72 -28.99 -23.39
C GLN A 168 10.82 -27.83 -23.89
N HIS A 169 11.21 -26.63 -24.36
CA HIS A 169 12.46 -25.93 -24.65
C HIS A 169 12.22 -24.40 -24.55
N PHE A 170 13.10 -23.64 -23.87
CA PHE A 170 13.42 -22.20 -24.13
C PHE A 170 14.55 -21.77 -23.15
N ASP A 171 15.56 -21.03 -23.62
CA ASP A 171 16.81 -20.76 -22.86
C ASP A 171 16.65 -19.59 -21.86
N VAL A 172 16.36 -19.96 -20.62
CA VAL A 172 16.30 -19.10 -19.43
C VAL A 172 17.62 -19.11 -18.64
N ASP A 173 18.49 -20.06 -18.95
CA ASP A 173 19.71 -20.36 -18.20
C ASP A 173 20.80 -19.32 -18.52
N ALA A 174 20.84 -18.84 -19.77
CA ALA A 174 21.77 -17.79 -20.21
C ALA A 174 21.55 -16.43 -19.52
N GLU A 175 20.30 -16.01 -19.28
CA GLU A 175 19.99 -14.71 -18.65
C GLU A 175 20.22 -14.72 -17.14
N ALA A 176 19.88 -15.83 -16.46
CA ALA A 176 20.14 -15.98 -15.03
C ALA A 176 21.65 -16.15 -14.74
N GLY A 177 22.39 -16.79 -15.66
CA GLY A 177 23.86 -16.88 -15.63
C GLY A 177 24.55 -15.51 -15.76
N LYS A 178 24.15 -14.67 -16.73
CA LYS A 178 24.73 -13.31 -16.93
C LYS A 178 24.60 -12.41 -15.71
N ARG A 179 23.55 -12.60 -14.90
CA ARG A 179 23.25 -11.78 -13.71
C ARG A 179 23.77 -12.39 -12.41
N GLY A 180 24.42 -13.55 -12.45
CA GLY A 180 24.97 -14.23 -11.27
C GLY A 180 23.91 -14.74 -10.30
N ILE A 181 22.66 -14.94 -10.75
CA ILE A 181 21.52 -15.37 -9.92
C ILE A 181 20.99 -16.76 -10.31
N TYR A 182 21.74 -17.50 -11.14
CA TYR A 182 21.32 -18.80 -11.69
C TYR A 182 20.86 -19.78 -10.61
N HIS A 183 21.61 -19.91 -9.52
CA HIS A 183 21.25 -20.78 -8.40
C HIS A 183 19.94 -20.38 -7.72
N ARG A 184 19.68 -19.09 -7.52
CA ARG A 184 18.41 -18.58 -6.94
C ARG A 184 17.24 -18.82 -7.88
N TYR A 185 17.45 -18.58 -9.18
CA TYR A 185 16.48 -18.87 -10.22
C TYR A 185 16.10 -20.36 -10.28
N CYS A 186 17.08 -21.26 -10.17
CA CYS A 186 16.82 -22.70 -10.14
C CYS A 186 15.95 -23.11 -8.95
N ILE A 187 16.15 -22.52 -7.77
CA ILE A 187 15.28 -22.76 -6.59
C ILE A 187 13.86 -22.29 -6.87
N GLU A 188 13.69 -21.07 -7.39
CA GLU A 188 12.38 -20.49 -7.71
C GLU A 188 11.63 -21.33 -8.75
N ARG A 189 12.31 -21.75 -9.81
CA ARG A 189 11.75 -22.61 -10.85
C ARG A 189 11.43 -24.01 -10.33
N ALA A 190 12.32 -24.62 -9.55
CA ALA A 190 12.09 -25.93 -8.97
C ALA A 190 10.85 -25.89 -8.06
N ALA A 191 10.75 -24.91 -7.16
CA ALA A 191 9.59 -24.72 -6.30
C ALA A 191 8.29 -24.52 -7.10
N ALA A 192 8.35 -23.73 -8.18
CA ALA A 192 7.20 -23.54 -9.06
C ALA A 192 6.77 -24.84 -9.73
N HIS A 193 7.68 -25.73 -10.16
CA HIS A 193 7.35 -27.00 -10.81
C HIS A 193 6.98 -28.13 -9.85
N THR A 194 7.53 -28.15 -8.63
CA THR A 194 7.29 -29.20 -7.64
C THR A 194 5.99 -29.02 -6.86
N ALA A 195 5.46 -27.79 -6.78
CA ALA A 195 4.23 -27.52 -6.04
C ALA A 195 3.01 -28.20 -6.70
N ASP A 196 2.16 -28.87 -5.91
CA ASP A 196 0.88 -29.41 -6.42
C ASP A 196 0.02 -28.34 -7.09
N VAL A 197 0.05 -27.11 -6.54
CA VAL A 197 -0.64 -25.92 -7.06
C VAL A 197 0.33 -24.75 -7.06
N PHE A 198 0.48 -24.10 -8.21
CA PHE A 198 1.34 -22.93 -8.38
C PHE A 198 0.46 -21.70 -8.61
N THR A 199 0.69 -20.62 -7.84
CA THR A 199 -0.10 -19.38 -7.92
C THR A 199 0.80 -18.17 -7.96
N THR A 200 0.25 -17.05 -8.43
CA THR A 200 0.92 -15.72 -8.42
C THR A 200 -0.05 -14.67 -7.88
N VAL A 201 0.43 -13.47 -7.57
CA VAL A 201 -0.41 -12.42 -6.96
C VAL A 201 -1.18 -11.55 -7.96
N SER A 202 -0.88 -11.65 -9.25
CA SER A 202 -1.58 -10.91 -10.30
C SER A 202 -1.48 -11.59 -11.66
N HIS A 203 -2.37 -11.24 -12.60
CA HIS A 203 -2.33 -11.77 -13.96
C HIS A 203 -1.08 -11.36 -14.74
N ILE A 204 -0.52 -10.18 -14.48
CA ILE A 204 0.75 -9.76 -15.12
C ILE A 204 1.91 -10.64 -14.64
N THR A 205 2.00 -10.91 -13.34
CA THR A 205 2.99 -11.83 -12.78
C THR A 205 2.72 -13.28 -13.20
N ALA A 206 1.47 -13.65 -13.46
CA ALA A 206 1.12 -14.96 -14.00
C ALA A 206 1.68 -15.15 -15.42
N PHE A 207 1.51 -14.12 -16.26
CA PHE A 207 2.08 -14.08 -17.61
C PHE A 207 3.61 -14.14 -17.57
N GLU A 208 4.25 -13.39 -16.67
CA GLU A 208 5.70 -13.44 -16.47
C GLU A 208 6.14 -14.85 -16.04
N SER A 209 5.48 -15.45 -15.05
CA SER A 209 5.80 -16.79 -14.54
C SER A 209 5.66 -17.88 -15.61
N GLU A 210 4.64 -17.81 -16.46
CA GLU A 210 4.47 -18.73 -17.58
C GLU A 210 5.70 -18.73 -18.51
N HIS A 211 6.28 -17.55 -18.75
CA HIS A 211 7.42 -17.39 -19.65
C HIS A 211 8.77 -17.55 -18.94
N LEU A 212 8.91 -17.12 -17.69
CA LEU A 212 10.19 -17.14 -16.95
C LEU A 212 10.36 -18.44 -16.17
N LEU A 213 9.31 -18.91 -15.50
CA LEU A 213 9.33 -20.13 -14.69
C LEU A 213 8.85 -21.35 -15.48
N LYS A 214 8.36 -21.17 -16.71
CA LYS A 214 7.93 -22.24 -17.63
C LYS A 214 6.80 -23.11 -17.06
N ARG A 215 6.01 -22.55 -16.15
CA ARG A 215 4.77 -23.14 -15.63
C ARG A 215 3.73 -22.05 -15.57
N LYS A 216 2.60 -22.28 -16.25
CA LYS A 216 1.43 -21.41 -16.12
C LYS A 216 0.85 -21.58 -14.71
N PRO A 217 0.61 -20.50 -13.95
CA PRO A 217 -0.05 -20.61 -12.65
C PRO A 217 -1.47 -21.18 -12.79
N ASP A 218 -1.86 -21.97 -11.80
CA ASP A 218 -3.18 -22.56 -11.65
C ASP A 218 -4.25 -21.53 -11.27
N GLY A 219 -3.83 -20.40 -10.70
CA GLY A 219 -4.69 -19.28 -10.33
C GLY A 219 -3.91 -18.06 -9.86
N VAL A 220 -4.65 -16.99 -9.59
CA VAL A 220 -4.13 -15.74 -9.03
C VAL A 220 -4.67 -15.59 -7.61
N LEU A 221 -3.80 -15.18 -6.68
CA LEU A 221 -4.11 -14.88 -5.29
C LEU A 221 -3.86 -13.39 -5.03
N PRO A 222 -4.82 -12.50 -5.38
CA PRO A 222 -4.66 -11.07 -5.19
C PRO A 222 -4.50 -10.73 -3.70
N ASN A 223 -3.69 -9.73 -3.38
CA ASN A 223 -3.44 -9.37 -1.98
C ASN A 223 -4.56 -8.46 -1.46
N GLY A 224 -5.29 -8.94 -0.46
CA GLY A 224 -6.29 -8.14 0.25
C GLY A 224 -5.70 -7.22 1.32
N LEU A 225 -6.57 -6.41 1.90
CA LEU A 225 -6.32 -5.54 3.04
C LEU A 225 -7.42 -5.78 4.10
N ASN A 226 -7.13 -5.44 5.36
CA ASN A 226 -8.17 -5.40 6.39
C ASN A 226 -8.85 -4.03 6.35
N VAL A 227 -10.06 -3.97 5.81
CA VAL A 227 -10.79 -2.71 5.66
C VAL A 227 -11.48 -2.36 6.98
N LYS A 228 -10.99 -1.32 7.65
CA LYS A 228 -11.65 -0.75 8.83
C LYS A 228 -12.84 0.09 8.37
N LYS A 229 -14.05 -0.46 8.48
CA LYS A 229 -15.28 0.28 8.19
C LYS A 229 -15.59 1.25 9.32
N PHE A 230 -15.77 2.52 8.98
CA PHE A 230 -16.31 3.52 9.90
C PHE A 230 -17.81 3.29 10.09
N SER A 231 -18.32 3.56 11.29
CA SER A 231 -19.77 3.48 11.58
C SER A 231 -20.56 4.54 10.81
N ALA A 232 -19.92 5.66 10.45
CA ALA A 232 -20.48 6.70 9.61
C ALA A 232 -19.70 6.85 8.30
N VAL A 233 -20.38 6.66 7.16
CA VAL A 233 -19.78 6.74 5.81
C VAL A 233 -19.17 8.12 5.51
N HIS A 234 -19.58 9.19 6.18
CA HIS A 234 -19.01 10.54 5.96
C HIS A 234 -17.78 10.85 6.83
N GLU A 235 -17.42 9.96 7.76
CA GLU A 235 -16.31 10.18 8.70
C GLU A 235 -14.96 10.29 7.97
N PHE A 236 -14.72 9.49 6.92
CA PHE A 236 -13.49 9.58 6.15
C PHE A 236 -13.33 10.93 5.43
N GLN A 237 -14.43 11.62 5.07
CA GLN A 237 -14.37 12.97 4.49
C GLN A 237 -13.98 14.03 5.53
N ASN A 238 -14.40 13.85 6.78
CA ASN A 238 -13.96 14.70 7.88
C ASN A 238 -12.47 14.50 8.16
N LEU A 239 -12.00 13.24 8.17
CA LEU A 239 -10.58 12.90 8.29
C LEU A 239 -9.75 13.49 7.16
N HIS A 240 -10.23 13.44 5.91
CA HIS A 240 -9.58 14.13 4.80
C HIS A 240 -9.41 15.62 5.09
N SER A 241 -10.45 16.32 5.57
CA SER A 241 -10.36 17.75 5.87
C SER A 241 -9.35 18.05 6.99
N GLN A 242 -9.34 17.24 8.05
CA GLN A 242 -8.43 17.42 9.18
C GLN A 242 -6.97 17.15 8.78
N SER A 243 -6.71 16.06 8.07
CA SER A 243 -5.37 15.74 7.57
C SER A 243 -4.89 16.73 6.51
N LYS A 244 -5.78 17.19 5.62
CA LYS A 244 -5.47 18.22 4.64
C LYS A 244 -5.00 19.50 5.34
N GLU A 245 -5.61 19.90 6.46
CA GLU A 245 -5.18 21.11 7.16
C GLU A 245 -3.77 20.97 7.77
N LYS A 246 -3.39 19.78 8.23
CA LYS A 246 -2.00 19.52 8.66
C LYS A 246 -1.01 19.63 7.49
N ILE A 247 -1.41 19.18 6.29
CA ILE A 247 -0.60 19.36 5.06
C ILE A 247 -0.55 20.86 4.67
N ASN A 248 -1.67 21.58 4.75
CA ASN A 248 -1.73 23.02 4.51
C ASN A 248 -0.74 23.76 5.42
N ASP A 249 -0.71 23.44 6.71
CA ASP A 249 0.24 24.01 7.68
C ASP A 249 1.69 23.77 7.28
N PHE A 250 2.03 22.53 6.92
CA PHE A 250 3.36 22.22 6.39
C PHE A 250 3.68 23.06 5.14
N VAL A 251 2.76 23.14 4.18
CA VAL A 251 2.95 23.89 2.92
C VAL A 251 3.13 25.38 3.19
N ARG A 252 2.36 25.99 4.10
CA ARG A 252 2.54 27.39 4.51
C ARG A 252 3.95 27.65 5.05
N GLY A 253 4.46 26.72 5.84
CA GLY A 253 5.82 26.75 6.40
C GLY A 253 6.90 26.51 5.35
N HIS A 254 6.70 25.58 4.43
CA HIS A 254 7.67 25.25 3.38
C HIS A 254 7.81 26.37 2.34
N PHE A 255 6.70 27.01 1.99
CA PHE A 255 6.62 28.12 1.02
C PHE A 255 6.65 29.51 1.70
N TYR A 256 7.17 29.63 2.92
CA TYR A 256 7.25 30.93 3.59
C TYR A 256 7.98 31.98 2.72
N GLY A 257 7.40 33.18 2.66
CA GLY A 257 7.86 34.25 1.76
C GLY A 257 7.42 34.11 0.30
N HIS A 258 6.87 32.95 -0.09
CA HIS A 258 6.37 32.61 -1.43
C HIS A 258 4.98 31.95 -1.35
N ASN A 259 4.15 32.35 -0.37
CA ASN A 259 2.77 31.91 -0.24
C ASN A 259 1.87 32.74 -1.18
N ASP A 260 2.12 32.64 -2.48
CA ASP A 260 1.49 33.43 -3.56
C ASP A 260 0.35 32.68 -4.29
N PHE A 261 -0.09 31.55 -3.73
CA PHE A 261 -1.18 30.74 -4.24
C PHE A 261 -2.21 30.40 -3.15
N ASP A 262 -3.45 30.17 -3.57
CA ASP A 262 -4.57 29.86 -2.68
C ASP A 262 -4.63 28.35 -2.36
N LEU A 263 -4.61 28.01 -1.06
CA LEU A 263 -4.67 26.63 -0.58
C LEU A 263 -6.06 25.98 -0.74
N ASP A 264 -7.12 26.79 -0.85
CA ASP A 264 -8.46 26.27 -1.16
C ASP A 264 -8.55 25.81 -2.62
N ASN A 265 -7.76 26.41 -3.51
CA ASN A 265 -7.58 26.01 -4.90
C ASN A 265 -6.26 25.27 -5.16
N THR A 266 -5.70 24.63 -4.13
CA THR A 266 -4.52 23.78 -4.23
C THR A 266 -4.86 22.30 -4.11
N LEU A 267 -4.28 21.49 -4.99
CA LEU A 267 -4.38 20.03 -4.99
C LEU A 267 -3.06 19.38 -4.57
N TYR A 268 -3.19 18.30 -3.81
CA TYR A 268 -2.06 17.52 -3.30
C TYR A 268 -1.99 16.20 -4.05
N LEU A 269 -0.96 16.06 -4.87
CA LEU A 269 -0.61 14.82 -5.55
C LEU A 269 0.56 14.19 -4.81
N PHE A 270 0.63 12.86 -4.79
CA PHE A 270 1.80 12.20 -4.21
C PHE A 270 2.16 10.90 -4.90
N THR A 271 3.44 10.54 -4.83
CA THR A 271 3.93 9.19 -5.05
C THR A 271 4.70 8.73 -3.82
N ALA A 272 4.59 7.45 -3.48
CA ALA A 272 5.22 6.89 -2.29
C ALA A 272 5.65 5.44 -2.51
N GLY A 273 6.70 5.02 -1.80
CA GLY A 273 7.14 3.63 -1.80
C GLY A 273 8.63 3.47 -1.55
N ARG A 274 9.15 2.26 -1.84
CA ARG A 274 10.59 2.01 -1.87
C ARG A 274 11.25 2.91 -2.92
N TYR A 275 12.49 3.31 -2.67
CA TYR A 275 13.26 4.11 -3.61
C TYR A 275 13.70 3.24 -4.80
N GLU A 276 12.79 3.08 -5.77
CA GLU A 276 13.04 2.40 -7.05
C GLU A 276 12.64 3.32 -8.21
N PHE A 277 13.56 4.20 -8.61
CA PHE A 277 13.30 5.32 -9.53
C PHE A 277 12.56 4.93 -10.83
N ARG A 278 12.96 3.82 -11.47
CA ARG A 278 12.35 3.31 -12.71
C ARG A 278 11.16 2.39 -12.46
N ASN A 279 11.30 1.42 -11.54
CA ASN A 279 10.24 0.43 -11.30
C ASN A 279 8.96 1.08 -10.77
N LYS A 280 9.08 2.06 -9.87
CA LYS A 280 7.95 2.85 -9.36
C LYS A 280 7.51 3.99 -10.28
N GLY A 281 8.20 4.18 -11.42
CA GLY A 281 7.84 5.15 -12.44
C GLY A 281 8.02 6.62 -12.02
N VAL A 282 8.94 6.90 -11.09
CA VAL A 282 9.18 8.26 -10.57
C VAL A 282 9.71 9.18 -11.67
N ASP A 283 10.49 8.62 -12.59
CA ASP A 283 10.93 9.27 -13.83
C ASP A 283 9.73 9.78 -14.65
N MET A 284 8.74 8.92 -14.88
CA MET A 284 7.52 9.24 -15.62
C MET A 284 6.65 10.25 -14.86
N PHE A 285 6.57 10.12 -13.53
CA PHE A 285 5.84 11.04 -12.68
C PHE A 285 6.38 12.47 -12.81
N ILE A 286 7.69 12.67 -12.60
CA ILE A 286 8.32 14.00 -12.66
C ILE A 286 8.21 14.61 -14.06
N GLU A 287 8.42 13.83 -15.12
CA GLU A 287 8.26 14.28 -16.51
C GLU A 287 6.81 14.72 -16.79
N SER A 288 5.83 13.94 -16.31
CA SER A 288 4.41 14.26 -16.49
C SER A 288 3.97 15.49 -15.70
N LEU A 289 4.57 15.75 -14.54
CA LEU A 289 4.35 16.97 -13.74
C LEU A 289 4.87 18.21 -14.46
N ALA A 290 6.02 18.13 -15.15
CA ALA A 290 6.55 19.23 -15.94
C ALA A 290 5.62 19.57 -17.12
N ARG A 291 5.10 18.55 -17.83
CA ARG A 291 4.09 18.75 -18.88
C ARG A 291 2.77 19.30 -18.32
N LEU A 292 2.36 18.83 -17.14
CA LEU A 292 1.18 19.35 -16.43
C LEU A 292 1.36 20.84 -16.10
N ASN A 293 2.54 21.25 -15.62
CA ASN A 293 2.87 22.64 -15.34
C ASN A 293 2.68 23.51 -16.58
N HIS A 294 3.25 23.08 -17.72
CA HIS A 294 3.07 23.78 -18.99
C HIS A 294 1.60 23.90 -19.39
N ARG A 295 0.82 22.82 -19.31
CA ARG A 295 -0.60 22.82 -19.68
C ARG A 295 -1.46 23.70 -18.78
N LEU A 296 -1.21 23.71 -17.47
CA LEU A 296 -1.91 24.58 -16.51
C LEU A 296 -1.59 26.05 -16.74
N LYS A 297 -0.33 26.38 -17.08
CA LYS A 297 0.05 27.75 -17.48
C LYS A 297 -0.64 28.15 -18.79
N ALA A 298 -0.58 27.30 -19.81
CA ALA A 298 -1.15 27.56 -21.13
C ALA A 298 -2.68 27.71 -21.11
N SER A 299 -3.38 26.96 -20.25
CA SER A 299 -4.84 27.08 -20.09
C SER A 299 -5.26 28.26 -19.20
N GLY A 300 -4.31 29.00 -18.61
CA GLY A 300 -4.61 30.07 -17.66
C GLY A 300 -5.25 29.57 -16.35
N SER A 301 -5.01 28.31 -15.99
CA SER A 301 -5.59 27.73 -14.77
C SER A 301 -5.13 28.46 -13.52
N LYS A 302 -6.06 28.67 -12.59
CA LYS A 302 -5.79 29.22 -11.26
C LYS A 302 -5.42 28.14 -10.24
N THR A 303 -5.61 26.87 -10.59
CA THR A 303 -5.35 25.73 -9.70
C THR A 303 -3.86 25.53 -9.54
N THR A 304 -3.44 25.34 -8.30
CA THR A 304 -2.06 24.98 -7.96
C THR A 304 -2.00 23.50 -7.61
N VAL A 305 -0.97 22.81 -8.05
CA VAL A 305 -0.69 21.42 -7.68
C VAL A 305 0.58 21.42 -6.86
N VAL A 306 0.57 20.80 -5.69
CA VAL A 306 1.78 20.51 -4.91
C VAL A 306 1.97 18.99 -4.92
N ALA A 307 3.04 18.54 -5.56
CA ALA A 307 3.38 17.14 -5.75
C ALA A 307 4.43 16.69 -4.74
N PHE A 308 4.10 15.65 -3.97
CA PHE A 308 4.98 15.03 -2.99
C PHE A 308 5.63 13.77 -3.54
N ILE A 309 6.90 13.57 -3.22
CA ILE A 309 7.61 12.32 -3.45
C ILE A 309 8.07 11.80 -2.08
N ILE A 310 7.50 10.69 -1.61
CA ILE A 310 7.81 10.09 -0.31
C ILE A 310 8.58 8.78 -0.54
N MET A 311 9.91 8.87 -0.62
CA MET A 311 10.77 7.71 -0.92
C MET A 311 12.06 7.76 -0.10
N PRO A 312 12.26 6.84 0.86
CA PRO A 312 13.41 6.86 1.76
C PRO A 312 14.74 6.79 1.00
N ALA A 313 15.63 7.76 1.26
CA ALA A 313 16.96 7.83 0.67
C ALA A 313 18.04 7.94 1.76
N GLN A 314 19.30 7.88 1.35
CA GLN A 314 20.41 8.15 2.27
C GLN A 314 20.51 9.65 2.55
N THR A 315 20.17 10.04 3.77
CA THR A 315 20.19 11.43 4.25
C THR A 315 20.90 11.56 5.59
N THR A 316 21.37 12.76 5.91
CA THR A 316 21.97 13.05 7.23
C THR A 316 20.95 13.58 8.24
N SER A 317 20.19 14.61 7.86
CA SER A 317 19.19 15.27 8.71
C SER A 317 18.30 16.20 7.89
N LEU A 318 17.27 16.77 8.53
CA LEU A 318 16.45 17.84 7.95
C LEU A 318 17.30 19.09 7.63
N THR A 319 16.95 19.77 6.55
CA THR A 319 17.60 21.05 6.21
C THR A 319 17.26 22.12 7.25
N VAL A 320 18.20 23.02 7.50
CA VAL A 320 17.98 24.19 8.37
C VAL A 320 16.84 25.06 7.83
N GLU A 321 16.70 25.15 6.50
CA GLU A 321 15.62 25.89 5.86
C GLU A 321 14.24 25.30 6.14
N ALA A 322 14.08 23.97 6.09
CA ALA A 322 12.80 23.33 6.38
C ALA A 322 12.37 23.58 7.83
N LEU A 323 13.28 23.42 8.80
CA LEU A 323 13.02 23.69 10.21
C LEU A 323 12.71 25.17 10.47
N LYS A 324 13.49 26.07 9.86
CA LYS A 324 13.30 27.52 9.97
C LYS A 324 11.94 27.94 9.44
N GLY A 325 11.50 27.42 8.29
CA GLY A 325 10.22 27.75 7.68
C GLY A 325 9.04 27.45 8.61
N GLN A 326 9.02 26.26 9.21
CA GLN A 326 7.99 25.87 10.16
C GLN A 326 8.03 26.74 11.43
N ALA A 327 9.23 27.02 11.96
CA ALA A 327 9.39 27.86 13.16
C ALA A 327 8.91 29.30 12.94
N VAL A 328 9.19 29.89 11.77
CA VAL A 328 8.78 31.26 11.44
C VAL A 328 7.25 31.35 11.33
N VAL A 329 6.61 30.41 10.63
CA VAL A 329 5.15 30.40 10.47
C VAL A 329 4.44 30.11 11.79
N LYS A 330 4.94 29.16 12.58
CA LYS A 330 4.43 28.90 13.92
C LYS A 330 4.51 30.14 14.81
N SER A 331 5.66 30.83 14.81
CA SER A 331 5.84 32.05 15.60
C SER A 331 4.91 33.18 15.17
N LEU A 332 4.60 33.30 13.87
CA LEU A 332 3.60 34.23 13.37
C LEU A 332 2.19 33.87 13.87
N ARG A 333 1.79 32.60 13.75
CA ARG A 333 0.49 32.10 14.22
C ARG A 333 0.31 32.34 15.71
N ASP A 334 1.27 31.93 16.53
CA ASP A 334 1.23 32.10 18.00
C ASP A 334 1.10 33.59 18.39
N THR A 335 1.76 34.48 17.64
CA THR A 335 1.65 35.93 17.84
C THR A 335 0.26 36.44 17.46
N ILE A 336 -0.33 35.96 16.37
CA ILE A 336 -1.68 36.35 15.94
C ILE A 336 -2.73 35.86 16.94
N GLU A 337 -2.65 34.62 17.42
CA GLU A 337 -3.58 34.09 18.44
C GLU A 337 -3.52 34.88 19.75
N MET A 338 -2.33 35.33 20.14
CA MET A 338 -2.17 36.20 21.31
C MET A 338 -2.84 37.56 21.09
N ILE A 339 -2.67 38.16 19.92
CA ILE A 339 -3.30 39.44 19.55
C ILE A 339 -4.83 39.27 19.48
N GLU A 340 -5.33 38.18 18.90
CA GLU A 340 -6.76 37.85 18.81
C GLU A 340 -7.40 37.79 20.20
N LYS A 341 -6.79 37.05 21.15
CA LYS A 341 -7.25 36.99 22.54
C LYS A 341 -7.23 38.37 23.20
N GLY A 342 -6.22 39.18 22.91
CA GLY A 342 -6.11 40.56 23.39
C GLY A 342 -7.22 41.47 22.85
N ILE A 343 -7.50 41.39 21.56
CA ILE A 343 -8.59 42.10 20.88
C ILE A 343 -9.94 41.68 21.48
N GLY A 344 -10.19 40.37 21.60
CA GLY A 344 -11.43 39.83 22.15
C GLY A 344 -11.71 40.32 23.57
N LYS A 345 -10.67 40.35 24.43
CA LYS A 345 -10.79 40.89 25.79
C LYS A 345 -11.13 42.38 25.79
N ARG A 346 -10.41 43.20 25.02
CA ARG A 346 -10.65 44.66 24.94
C ARG A 346 -12.04 44.97 24.36
N MET A 347 -12.46 44.22 23.36
CA MET A 347 -13.79 44.33 22.76
C MET A 347 -14.88 44.03 23.79
N TYR A 348 -14.73 42.92 24.52
CA TYR A 348 -15.66 42.51 25.58
C TYR A 348 -15.77 43.57 26.68
N GLU A 349 -14.64 44.06 27.20
CA GLU A 349 -14.62 45.10 28.24
C GLU A 349 -15.26 46.42 27.76
N ARG A 350 -15.01 46.83 26.51
CA ARG A 350 -15.58 48.06 25.95
C ARG A 350 -17.08 47.93 25.72
N CYS A 351 -17.54 46.77 25.24
CA CYS A 351 -18.96 46.48 25.08
C CYS A 351 -19.70 46.44 26.44
N LEU A 352 -19.08 45.89 27.48
CA LEU A 352 -19.65 45.92 28.83
C LEU A 352 -19.73 47.33 29.42
N ALA A 353 -18.75 48.17 29.12
CA ALA A 353 -18.70 49.56 29.61
C ALA A 353 -19.53 50.54 28.77
N TRP A 354 -20.14 50.09 27.68
CA TRP A 354 -20.87 50.93 26.74
C TRP A 354 -22.16 51.49 27.37
N LYS A 355 -22.44 52.77 27.14
CA LYS A 355 -23.65 53.45 27.57
C LYS A 355 -24.37 54.06 26.37
N GLU A 356 -25.67 54.27 26.52
CA GLU A 356 -26.49 54.90 25.49
C GLU A 356 -25.96 56.31 25.15
N GLY A 357 -25.52 56.49 23.90
CA GLY A 357 -24.85 57.71 23.42
C GLY A 357 -23.34 57.58 23.18
N ASP A 358 -22.69 56.50 23.63
CA ASP A 358 -21.27 56.23 23.34
C ASP A 358 -21.08 55.69 21.91
N ASN A 359 -19.95 56.03 21.29
CA ASN A 359 -19.54 55.44 20.01
C ASN A 359 -19.20 53.95 20.16
N MET A 360 -19.46 53.18 19.11
CA MET A 360 -19.02 51.78 19.01
C MET A 360 -17.49 51.68 19.13
N PRO A 361 -16.95 50.55 19.65
CA PRO A 361 -15.50 50.32 19.72
C PRO A 361 -14.86 50.46 18.34
N ASP A 362 -13.82 51.31 18.23
CA ASP A 362 -13.12 51.58 16.97
C ASP A 362 -11.84 50.72 16.84
N GLU A 363 -11.30 50.54 15.64
CA GLU A 363 -10.11 49.73 15.36
C GLU A 363 -8.89 50.14 16.21
N LYS A 364 -8.79 51.43 16.53
CA LYS A 364 -7.72 52.00 17.36
C LYS A 364 -7.80 51.55 18.82
N ASP A 365 -9.01 51.27 19.31
CA ASP A 365 -9.24 50.79 20.68
C ASP A 365 -8.95 49.29 20.79
N LEU A 366 -9.09 48.58 19.66
CA LEU A 366 -8.99 47.12 19.61
C LEU A 366 -7.54 46.64 19.44
N MET A 367 -6.68 47.33 18.69
CA MET A 367 -5.30 46.88 18.43
C MET A 367 -4.24 47.78 19.07
N ALA A 368 -3.50 47.26 20.05
CA ALA A 368 -2.49 48.04 20.77
C ALA A 368 -1.24 48.32 19.91
N SER A 369 -0.53 49.42 20.20
CA SER A 369 0.74 49.76 19.53
C SER A 369 1.79 48.64 19.67
N GLN A 370 1.81 47.96 20.82
CA GLN A 370 2.72 46.83 21.07
C GLN A 370 2.41 45.63 20.16
N ASP A 371 1.13 45.35 19.92
CA ASP A 371 0.67 44.28 19.00
C ASP A 371 1.17 44.56 17.57
N ARG A 372 1.07 45.82 17.12
CA ARG A 372 1.58 46.26 15.81
C ARG A 372 3.09 46.08 15.67
N VAL A 373 3.86 46.36 16.72
CA VAL A 373 5.32 46.19 16.72
C VAL A 373 5.70 44.71 16.64
N LEU A 374 5.03 43.85 17.43
CA LEU A 374 5.26 42.41 17.40
C LEU A 374 4.91 41.81 16.03
N LEU A 375 3.76 42.20 15.46
CA LEU A 375 3.36 41.75 14.13
C LEU A 375 4.37 42.18 13.06
N ARG A 376 4.83 43.43 13.08
CA ARG A 376 5.89 43.91 12.15
C ARG A 376 7.18 43.09 12.28
N ARG A 377 7.58 42.72 13.50
CA ARG A 377 8.77 41.86 13.73
C ARG A 377 8.59 40.48 13.11
N ARG A 378 7.40 39.88 13.22
CA ARG A 378 7.09 38.58 12.59
C ARG A 378 7.06 38.67 11.06
N LEU A 379 6.45 39.73 10.51
CA LEU A 379 6.44 39.98 9.07
C LEU A 379 7.85 40.16 8.49
N PHE A 380 8.77 40.79 9.23
CA PHE A 380 10.16 40.91 8.78
C PHE A 380 10.86 39.54 8.70
N ALA A 381 10.56 38.62 9.62
CA ALA A 381 11.08 37.26 9.61
C ALA A 381 10.53 36.38 8.48
N MET A 382 9.37 36.74 7.90
CA MET A 382 8.78 36.05 6.74
C MET A 382 9.51 36.32 5.42
N LYS A 383 10.42 37.31 5.37
CA LYS A 383 11.15 37.63 4.14
C LYS A 383 12.12 36.49 3.79
N ARG A 384 12.07 36.07 2.52
CA ARG A 384 12.93 35.02 1.94
C ARG A 384 13.46 35.50 0.59
N HIS A 385 14.73 35.20 0.29
CA HIS A 385 15.38 35.56 -0.97
C HIS A 385 15.69 34.35 -1.88
N SER A 386 15.68 33.14 -1.33
CA SER A 386 15.80 31.89 -2.07
C SER A 386 14.41 31.34 -2.44
N LEU A 387 14.32 30.60 -3.53
CA LEU A 387 13.11 29.85 -3.86
C LEU A 387 12.82 28.76 -2.80
N PRO A 388 11.56 28.32 -2.64
CA PRO A 388 11.20 27.19 -1.80
C PRO A 388 11.95 25.91 -2.23
N PRO A 389 12.54 25.15 -1.29
CA PRO A 389 13.42 24.05 -1.66
C PRO A 389 12.62 22.90 -2.26
N ILE A 390 13.23 22.14 -3.18
CA ILE A 390 12.63 20.96 -3.79
C ILE A 390 12.77 19.71 -2.92
N VAL A 391 13.59 19.75 -1.85
CA VAL A 391 13.87 18.64 -0.94
C VAL A 391 13.89 19.12 0.52
N THR A 392 13.41 18.29 1.45
CA THR A 392 13.32 18.65 2.88
C THR A 392 14.58 18.30 3.68
N HIS A 393 15.41 17.39 3.20
CA HIS A 393 16.58 16.83 3.89
C HIS A 393 17.91 17.14 3.18
N ASN A 394 18.99 17.06 3.95
CA ASN A 394 20.35 17.06 3.41
C ASN A 394 20.69 15.65 2.88
N MET A 395 20.71 15.53 1.55
CA MET A 395 21.03 14.28 0.85
C MET A 395 22.53 13.99 0.91
N ASN A 396 22.92 12.73 1.12
CA ASN A 396 24.34 12.36 1.15
C ASN A 396 25.00 12.54 -0.23
N ASN A 397 24.32 12.07 -1.28
CA ASN A 397 24.81 12.11 -2.67
C ASN A 397 23.85 12.93 -3.55
N ASP A 398 23.61 14.18 -3.18
CA ASP A 398 22.66 15.09 -3.83
C ASP A 398 22.84 15.19 -5.37
N HIS A 399 24.08 15.23 -5.85
CA HIS A 399 24.41 15.39 -7.27
C HIS A 399 24.22 14.13 -8.11
N GLU A 400 24.16 12.96 -7.48
CA GLU A 400 23.97 11.67 -8.16
C GLU A 400 22.53 11.15 -8.01
N ASP A 401 21.75 11.75 -7.10
CA ASP A 401 20.38 11.37 -6.81
C ASP A 401 19.48 11.46 -8.06
N PRO A 402 18.91 10.34 -8.55
CA PRO A 402 18.12 10.32 -9.79
C PRO A 402 16.87 11.20 -9.72
N ILE A 403 16.21 11.28 -8.57
CA ILE A 403 14.99 12.09 -8.38
C ILE A 403 15.34 13.56 -8.50
N LEU A 404 16.33 14.05 -7.74
CA LEU A 404 16.77 15.43 -7.76
C LEU A 404 17.31 15.84 -9.13
N ASN A 405 18.12 14.99 -9.76
CA ASN A 405 18.63 15.24 -11.10
C ASN A 405 17.51 15.33 -12.13
N GLN A 406 16.49 14.49 -12.03
CA GLN A 406 15.32 14.56 -12.89
C GLN A 406 14.53 15.86 -12.67
N ILE A 407 14.31 16.28 -11.41
CA ILE A 407 13.65 17.55 -11.06
C ILE A 407 14.42 18.74 -11.65
N ARG A 408 15.75 18.75 -11.50
CA ARG A 408 16.64 19.78 -12.06
C ARG A 408 16.57 19.81 -13.59
N ARG A 409 16.56 18.63 -14.23
CA ARG A 409 16.50 18.49 -15.69
C ARG A 409 15.21 19.08 -16.26
N VAL A 410 14.08 18.85 -15.61
CA VAL A 410 12.77 19.38 -16.04
C VAL A 410 12.48 20.79 -15.51
N GLN A 411 13.41 21.38 -14.74
CA GLN A 411 13.36 22.75 -14.22
C GLN A 411 12.15 23.07 -13.32
N LEU A 412 11.68 22.10 -12.53
CA LEU A 412 10.65 22.33 -11.51
C LEU A 412 11.29 22.83 -10.21
N PHE A 413 11.56 24.13 -10.12
CA PHE A 413 12.26 24.76 -8.98
C PHE A 413 11.36 25.52 -8.02
N ASN A 414 10.04 25.28 -8.09
CA ASN A 414 9.04 25.98 -7.28
C ASN A 414 9.01 27.50 -7.51
N ASP A 415 9.24 27.93 -8.76
CA ASP A 415 9.16 29.35 -9.13
C ASP A 415 7.73 29.88 -8.91
N PRO A 416 7.51 31.14 -8.52
CA PRO A 416 6.18 31.76 -8.42
C PRO A 416 5.27 31.49 -9.62
N THR A 417 5.82 31.50 -10.83
CA THR A 417 5.06 31.25 -12.06
C THR A 417 4.64 29.80 -12.25
N ASP A 418 5.27 28.85 -11.56
CA ASP A 418 4.94 27.43 -11.64
C ASP A 418 3.57 27.14 -11.02
N ARG A 419 2.70 26.48 -11.80
CA ARG A 419 1.41 25.96 -11.32
C ARG A 419 1.55 24.59 -10.66
N VAL A 420 2.65 23.90 -10.91
CA VAL A 420 3.00 22.65 -10.23
C VAL A 420 4.25 22.89 -9.38
N LYS A 421 4.11 22.71 -8.08
CA LYS A 421 5.20 22.73 -7.10
C LYS A 421 5.59 21.29 -6.75
N ILE A 422 6.84 21.07 -6.37
CA ILE A 422 7.39 19.76 -6.04
C ILE A 422 8.11 19.77 -4.69
N ILE A 423 7.90 18.69 -3.92
CA ILE A 423 8.51 18.47 -2.62
C ILE A 423 8.95 17.01 -2.52
N PHE A 424 10.26 16.79 -2.51
CA PHE A 424 10.86 15.50 -2.21
C PHE A 424 11.10 15.37 -0.70
N HIS A 425 10.45 14.38 -0.09
CA HIS A 425 10.62 14.02 1.30
C HIS A 425 11.27 12.62 1.39
N PRO A 426 12.61 12.56 1.48
CA PRO A 426 13.39 11.31 1.40
C PRO A 426 13.41 10.47 2.68
N GLU A 427 12.31 10.45 3.44
CA GLU A 427 12.16 9.69 4.68
C GLU A 427 10.76 9.07 4.75
N PHE A 428 10.58 8.04 5.57
CA PHE A 428 9.23 7.59 5.89
C PHE A 428 8.52 8.62 6.77
N LEU A 429 7.22 8.81 6.51
CA LEU A 429 6.38 9.71 7.29
C LEU A 429 6.14 9.16 8.70
N ASN A 430 6.26 10.04 9.68
CA ASN A 430 6.06 9.75 11.09
C ASN A 430 5.49 11.01 11.77
N SER A 431 4.45 10.84 12.58
CA SER A 431 3.86 11.89 13.43
C SER A 431 4.85 12.62 14.32
N SER A 432 5.99 12.00 14.65
CA SER A 432 7.08 12.61 15.43
C SER A 432 7.99 13.54 14.61
N ASN A 433 7.86 13.59 13.29
CA ASN A 433 8.70 14.43 12.44
C ASN A 433 8.38 15.93 12.69
N PRO A 434 9.39 16.78 12.97
CA PRO A 434 9.14 18.17 13.34
C PRO A 434 8.67 19.06 12.19
N VAL A 435 8.82 18.61 10.93
CA VAL A 435 8.47 19.36 9.74
C VAL A 435 7.11 18.93 9.19
N LEU A 436 6.88 17.63 9.05
CA LEU A 436 5.62 17.06 8.57
C LEU A 436 5.11 16.00 9.57
N PRO A 437 4.45 16.42 10.67
CA PRO A 437 4.03 15.54 11.76
C PRO A 437 2.76 14.76 11.39
N LEU A 438 2.89 13.87 10.41
CA LEU A 438 1.83 12.99 9.93
C LEU A 438 2.36 11.57 9.81
N ASP A 439 1.56 10.60 10.26
CA ASP A 439 1.76 9.22 9.85
C ASP A 439 1.31 9.04 8.40
N TYR A 440 1.82 8.00 7.74
CA TYR A 440 1.57 7.77 6.31
C TYR A 440 0.07 7.72 5.97
N ASP A 441 -0.74 6.99 6.74
CA ASP A 441 -2.18 6.88 6.48
C ASP A 441 -2.90 8.24 6.53
N ASP A 442 -2.54 9.07 7.50
CA ASP A 442 -3.13 10.41 7.65
C ASP A 442 -2.69 11.33 6.51
N PHE A 443 -1.43 11.24 6.09
CA PHE A 443 -0.95 11.96 4.92
C PHE A 443 -1.73 11.56 3.66
N VAL A 444 -1.88 10.26 3.39
CA VAL A 444 -2.66 9.76 2.24
C VAL A 444 -4.06 10.33 2.27
N ARG A 445 -4.78 10.23 3.42
CA ARG A 445 -6.12 10.81 3.59
C ARG A 445 -6.18 12.30 3.29
N GLY A 446 -5.15 13.07 3.67
CA GLY A 446 -5.08 14.51 3.43
C GLY A 446 -4.82 14.89 1.97
N THR A 447 -4.29 13.97 1.16
CA THR A 447 -4.03 14.22 -0.26
C THR A 447 -5.28 14.15 -1.13
N HIS A 448 -5.15 14.52 -2.41
CA HIS A 448 -6.25 14.52 -3.37
C HIS A 448 -6.13 13.39 -4.41
N LEU A 449 -4.91 12.99 -4.77
CA LEU A 449 -4.65 11.99 -5.80
C LEU A 449 -3.30 11.30 -5.57
N GLY A 450 -3.31 9.97 -5.46
CA GLY A 450 -2.10 9.15 -5.50
C GLY A 450 -1.68 8.87 -6.95
N VAL A 451 -0.40 8.92 -7.26
CA VAL A 451 0.12 8.74 -8.63
C VAL A 451 1.27 7.72 -8.60
N PHE A 452 0.97 6.52 -9.09
CA PHE A 452 1.84 5.34 -9.04
C PHE A 452 2.02 4.73 -10.44
N PRO A 453 2.72 5.42 -11.35
CA PRO A 453 2.87 4.99 -12.73
C PRO A 453 3.91 3.87 -12.86
N SER A 454 3.81 2.80 -12.07
CA SER A 454 4.80 1.74 -11.96
C SER A 454 5.06 1.02 -13.28
N TYR A 455 6.33 0.68 -13.51
CA TYR A 455 6.78 -0.18 -14.61
C TYR A 455 6.87 -1.65 -14.18
N TYR A 456 7.32 -1.90 -12.94
CA TYR A 456 7.36 -3.24 -12.36
C TYR A 456 6.78 -3.21 -10.94
N GLU A 457 5.59 -3.77 -10.80
CA GLU A 457 4.88 -3.82 -9.52
C GLU A 457 3.98 -5.06 -9.48
N PRO A 458 4.45 -6.17 -8.89
CA PRO A 458 3.72 -7.45 -8.91
C PRO A 458 2.29 -7.36 -8.36
N TRP A 459 2.07 -6.49 -7.37
CA TRP A 459 0.74 -6.18 -6.84
C TRP A 459 0.47 -4.67 -6.85
N GLY A 460 0.94 -3.93 -5.85
CA GLY A 460 0.65 -2.50 -5.72
C GLY A 460 -0.20 -2.19 -4.49
N TYR A 461 0.41 -2.26 -3.31
CA TYR A 461 -0.26 -1.91 -2.05
C TYR A 461 -0.62 -0.43 -1.98
N THR A 462 0.26 0.44 -2.44
CA THR A 462 0.10 1.89 -2.36
C THR A 462 -1.21 2.38 -3.03
N PRO A 463 -1.54 1.99 -4.28
CA PRO A 463 -2.85 2.32 -4.87
C PRO A 463 -4.03 1.59 -4.21
N ALA A 464 -3.84 0.36 -3.69
CA ALA A 464 -4.88 -0.35 -2.96
C ALA A 464 -5.24 0.35 -1.63
N GLU A 465 -4.24 0.76 -0.85
CA GLU A 465 -4.37 1.55 0.38
C GLU A 465 -5.06 2.89 0.11
N CYS A 466 -4.68 3.59 -0.97
CA CYS A 466 -5.36 4.81 -1.40
C CYS A 466 -6.86 4.57 -1.61
N THR A 467 -7.19 3.48 -2.31
CA THR A 467 -8.58 3.12 -2.60
C THR A 467 -9.37 2.84 -1.33
N VAL A 468 -8.78 2.07 -0.40
CA VAL A 468 -9.37 1.80 0.93
C VAL A 468 -9.59 3.08 1.74
N MET A 469 -8.72 4.08 1.60
CA MET A 469 -8.87 5.39 2.26
C MET A 469 -9.76 6.38 1.49
N GLY A 470 -10.38 5.97 0.38
CA GLY A 470 -11.24 6.83 -0.44
C GLY A 470 -10.48 7.90 -1.23
N VAL A 471 -9.19 7.69 -1.47
CA VAL A 471 -8.31 8.59 -2.24
C VAL A 471 -8.14 8.04 -3.66
N PRO A 472 -8.57 8.77 -4.71
CA PRO A 472 -8.36 8.40 -6.10
C PRO A 472 -6.88 8.13 -6.37
N SER A 473 -6.60 7.21 -7.29
CA SER A 473 -5.24 6.86 -7.66
C SER A 473 -5.06 6.67 -9.16
N ILE A 474 -3.87 7.00 -9.65
CA ILE A 474 -3.40 6.63 -10.98
C ILE A 474 -2.44 5.45 -10.83
N THR A 475 -2.68 4.38 -11.58
CA THR A 475 -1.86 3.17 -11.66
C THR A 475 -1.59 2.81 -13.14
N THR A 476 -1.06 1.63 -13.42
CA THR A 476 -0.71 1.18 -14.77
C THR A 476 -1.24 -0.22 -15.04
N ASN A 477 -1.42 -0.55 -16.32
CA ASN A 477 -1.71 -1.92 -16.77
C ASN A 477 -0.48 -2.88 -16.74
N LEU A 478 0.60 -2.46 -16.07
CA LEU A 478 1.75 -3.30 -15.70
C LEU A 478 1.81 -3.53 -14.17
N SER A 479 0.99 -2.83 -13.39
CA SER A 479 0.83 -3.06 -11.97
C SER A 479 -0.24 -4.13 -11.74
N GLY A 480 0.00 -5.07 -10.81
CA GLY A 480 -0.96 -6.14 -10.51
C GLY A 480 -2.33 -5.61 -10.07
N PHE A 481 -2.35 -4.53 -9.29
CA PHE A 481 -3.55 -3.81 -8.86
C PHE A 481 -4.29 -3.19 -10.04
N GLY A 482 -3.57 -2.58 -10.98
CA GLY A 482 -4.16 -2.00 -12.18
C GLY A 482 -4.83 -3.06 -13.05
N CYS A 483 -4.14 -4.18 -13.29
CA CYS A 483 -4.70 -5.32 -14.03
C CYS A 483 -5.96 -5.87 -13.35
N TYR A 484 -5.91 -6.07 -12.03
CA TYR A 484 -7.05 -6.55 -11.24
C TYR A 484 -8.26 -5.60 -11.39
N MET A 485 -8.05 -4.29 -11.25
CA MET A 485 -9.13 -3.30 -11.37
C MET A 485 -9.72 -3.19 -12.79
N GLU A 486 -8.91 -3.34 -13.83
CA GLU A 486 -9.35 -3.33 -15.24
C GLU A 486 -10.26 -4.53 -15.57
N GLU A 487 -10.00 -5.68 -14.93
CA GLU A 487 -10.83 -6.86 -15.06
C GLU A 487 -12.18 -6.70 -14.36
N LEU A 488 -12.21 -6.11 -13.17
CA LEU A 488 -13.43 -5.97 -12.35
C LEU A 488 -14.35 -4.83 -12.80
N ILE A 489 -13.81 -3.76 -13.38
CA ILE A 489 -14.55 -2.50 -13.58
C ILE A 489 -14.44 -2.05 -15.05
N GLU A 490 -15.58 -1.82 -15.70
CA GLU A 490 -15.59 -1.34 -17.10
C GLU A 490 -15.16 0.12 -17.26
N ASN A 491 -15.53 1.00 -16.33
CA ASN A 491 -15.20 2.44 -16.35
C ASN A 491 -14.48 2.84 -15.06
N SER A 492 -13.24 2.37 -14.89
CA SER A 492 -12.46 2.54 -13.65
C SER A 492 -12.26 4.01 -13.25
N SER A 493 -12.16 4.93 -14.22
CA SER A 493 -11.96 6.36 -13.98
C SER A 493 -13.13 7.04 -13.25
N ASP A 494 -14.35 6.54 -13.43
CA ASP A 494 -15.55 7.08 -12.76
C ASP A 494 -15.54 6.79 -11.26
N TYR A 495 -14.84 5.72 -10.87
CA TYR A 495 -14.57 5.33 -9.49
C TYR A 495 -13.25 5.90 -8.96
N GLY A 496 -12.55 6.74 -9.73
CA GLY A 496 -11.28 7.35 -9.31
C GLY A 496 -10.06 6.44 -9.44
N ILE A 497 -10.16 5.35 -10.21
CA ILE A 497 -9.02 4.49 -10.56
C ILE A 497 -8.64 4.77 -12.02
N TYR A 498 -7.54 5.50 -12.21
CA TYR A 498 -7.05 5.84 -13.54
C TYR A 498 -5.93 4.87 -13.93
N ILE A 499 -6.07 4.18 -15.05
CA ILE A 499 -5.09 3.17 -15.49
C ILE A 499 -4.37 3.72 -16.72
N VAL A 500 -3.09 4.01 -16.57
CA VAL A 500 -2.22 4.42 -17.69
C VAL A 500 -1.79 3.18 -18.45
N ASP A 501 -1.91 3.24 -19.77
CA ASP A 501 -1.43 2.17 -20.64
C ASP A 501 0.07 2.34 -20.86
N ARG A 502 0.86 1.49 -20.18
CA ARG A 502 2.32 1.40 -20.34
C ARG A 502 2.75 0.13 -21.08
N ARG A 503 1.79 -0.72 -21.46
CA ARG A 503 2.04 -2.02 -22.12
C ARG A 503 1.94 -1.90 -23.64
N MET A 504 0.94 -1.19 -24.15
CA MET A 504 0.64 -1.11 -25.59
C MET A 504 1.07 0.20 -26.22
N LYS A 505 1.46 1.19 -25.41
CA LYS A 505 1.87 2.54 -25.87
C LYS A 505 3.36 2.78 -25.69
N GLY A 506 3.89 3.70 -26.50
CA GLY A 506 5.23 4.25 -26.31
C GLY A 506 5.36 5.02 -24.99
N VAL A 507 6.59 5.23 -24.54
CA VAL A 507 6.87 5.95 -23.28
C VAL A 507 6.32 7.38 -23.32
N ASP A 508 6.48 8.09 -24.45
CA ASP A 508 5.99 9.46 -24.58
C ASP A 508 4.46 9.54 -24.53
N ASP A 509 3.77 8.62 -25.21
CA ASP A 509 2.30 8.53 -25.18
C ASP A 509 1.78 8.17 -23.79
N SER A 510 2.50 7.31 -23.07
CA SER A 510 2.19 6.95 -21.67
C SER A 510 2.32 8.17 -20.75
N VAL A 511 3.39 8.97 -20.94
CA VAL A 511 3.60 10.23 -20.21
C VAL A 511 2.46 11.22 -20.54
N ASN A 512 2.10 11.37 -21.81
CA ASN A 512 1.00 12.25 -22.22
C ASN A 512 -0.34 11.82 -21.60
N GLN A 513 -0.64 10.52 -21.60
CA GLN A 513 -1.85 9.99 -20.96
C GLN A 513 -1.86 10.24 -19.45
N LEU A 514 -0.72 10.05 -18.77
CA LEU A 514 -0.60 10.37 -17.34
C LEU A 514 -0.85 11.86 -17.09
N THR A 515 -0.25 12.73 -17.91
CA THR A 515 -0.50 14.18 -17.86
C THR A 515 -1.97 14.52 -18.10
N ASP A 516 -2.63 13.85 -19.06
CA ASP A 516 -4.06 14.06 -19.36
C ASP A 516 -4.93 13.74 -18.15
N PHE A 517 -4.69 12.61 -17.48
CA PHE A 517 -5.42 12.24 -16.27
C PHE A 517 -5.22 13.26 -15.14
N MET A 518 -4.00 13.70 -14.89
CA MET A 518 -3.73 14.72 -13.87
C MET A 518 -4.36 16.08 -14.23
N PHE A 519 -4.30 16.47 -15.50
CA PHE A 519 -4.89 17.72 -15.98
C PHE A 519 -6.42 17.70 -15.85
N ASN A 520 -7.08 16.62 -16.30
CA ASN A 520 -8.52 16.46 -16.19
C ASN A 520 -8.98 16.41 -14.73
N PHE A 521 -8.19 15.79 -13.84
CA PHE A 521 -8.46 15.81 -12.40
C PHE A 521 -8.34 17.23 -11.81
N ALA A 522 -7.34 18.00 -12.24
CA ALA A 522 -7.14 19.39 -11.80
C ALA A 522 -8.29 20.32 -12.19
N LEU A 523 -9.00 20.03 -13.29
CA LEU A 523 -10.18 20.77 -13.74
C LEU A 523 -11.47 20.44 -12.97
N LYS A 524 -11.49 19.36 -12.17
CA LYS A 524 -12.70 18.97 -11.42
C LYS A 524 -13.05 20.02 -10.36
N SER A 525 -14.34 20.26 -10.13
CA SER A 525 -14.80 21.08 -9.01
C SER A 525 -14.63 20.36 -7.67
N ARG A 526 -14.69 21.11 -6.56
CA ARG A 526 -14.64 20.52 -5.20
C ARG A 526 -15.74 19.46 -5.01
N ARG A 527 -16.95 19.70 -5.52
CA ARG A 527 -18.07 18.75 -5.46
C ARG A 527 -17.79 17.47 -6.26
N GLN A 528 -17.27 17.61 -7.48
CA GLN A 528 -16.90 16.45 -8.32
C GLN A 528 -15.81 15.60 -7.65
N ARG A 529 -14.83 16.23 -6.98
CA ARG A 529 -13.79 15.50 -6.22
C ARG A 529 -14.37 14.76 -5.01
N ILE A 530 -15.26 15.40 -4.23
CA ILE A 530 -15.93 14.74 -3.10
C ILE A 530 -16.74 13.52 -3.58
N ASN A 531 -17.50 13.67 -4.66
CA ASN A 531 -18.27 12.58 -5.25
C ASN A 531 -17.36 11.44 -5.75
N GLN A 532 -16.22 11.77 -6.39
CA GLN A 532 -15.27 10.77 -6.82
C GLN A 532 -14.67 10.00 -5.63
N ARG A 533 -14.27 10.68 -4.54
CA ARG A 533 -13.81 10.01 -3.31
C ARG A 533 -14.84 9.05 -2.73
N ASN A 534 -16.11 9.47 -2.68
CA ASN A 534 -17.21 8.60 -2.24
C ASN A 534 -17.40 7.37 -3.12
N ARG A 535 -17.06 7.45 -4.42
CA ARG A 535 -17.10 6.29 -5.32
C ARG A 535 -15.87 5.40 -5.14
N THR A 536 -14.70 6.00 -4.94
CA THR A 536 -13.44 5.27 -4.67
C THR A 536 -13.54 4.45 -3.39
N GLU A 537 -14.08 5.03 -2.31
CA GLU A 537 -14.22 4.34 -1.02
C GLU A 537 -15.13 3.10 -1.12
N ARG A 538 -16.15 3.11 -1.98
CA ARG A 538 -17.03 1.94 -2.22
C ARG A 538 -16.29 0.74 -2.80
N LEU A 539 -15.16 0.95 -3.48
CA LEU A 539 -14.34 -0.14 -4.00
C LEU A 539 -13.53 -0.84 -2.90
N SER A 540 -13.44 -0.28 -1.70
CA SER A 540 -12.69 -0.86 -0.58
C SER A 540 -13.15 -2.30 -0.27
N ASP A 541 -14.45 -2.58 -0.36
CA ASP A 541 -15.02 -3.91 -0.13
C ASP A 541 -14.51 -4.97 -1.11
N LEU A 542 -14.11 -4.57 -2.32
CA LEU A 542 -13.53 -5.48 -3.31
C LEU A 542 -12.11 -5.91 -2.95
N LEU A 543 -11.44 -5.12 -2.10
CA LEU A 543 -10.06 -5.30 -1.66
C LEU A 543 -9.95 -5.96 -0.29
N ASP A 544 -11.07 -6.27 0.37
CA ASP A 544 -11.07 -6.85 1.70
C ASP A 544 -10.69 -8.35 1.69
N TRP A 545 -9.93 -8.80 2.69
CA TRP A 545 -9.56 -10.21 2.83
C TRP A 545 -10.75 -11.17 2.93
N LYS A 546 -11.94 -10.72 3.34
CA LYS A 546 -13.17 -11.53 3.31
C LYS A 546 -13.54 -12.00 1.91
N ARG A 547 -13.23 -11.18 0.89
CA ARG A 547 -13.44 -11.53 -0.52
C ARG A 547 -12.18 -12.17 -1.11
N MET A 548 -11.03 -11.51 -0.96
CA MET A 548 -9.76 -11.98 -1.54
C MET A 548 -9.29 -13.33 -0.97
N GLY A 549 -9.63 -13.61 0.29
CA GLY A 549 -9.32 -14.88 0.96
C GLY A 549 -10.02 -16.09 0.32
N LEU A 550 -11.10 -15.89 -0.43
CA LEU A 550 -11.78 -16.98 -1.15
C LEU A 550 -10.87 -17.61 -2.21
N GLU A 551 -9.98 -16.84 -2.84
CA GLU A 551 -9.01 -17.39 -3.80
C GLU A 551 -7.99 -18.31 -3.11
N TYR A 552 -7.59 -18.00 -1.87
CA TYR A 552 -6.75 -18.90 -1.06
C TYR A 552 -7.49 -20.19 -0.67
N VAL A 553 -8.80 -20.12 -0.41
CA VAL A 553 -9.64 -21.32 -0.21
C VAL A 553 -9.62 -22.19 -1.48
N LYS A 554 -9.84 -21.59 -2.65
CA LYS A 554 -9.81 -22.32 -3.94
C LYS A 554 -8.46 -23.01 -4.19
N ALA A 555 -7.35 -22.31 -3.96
CA ALA A 555 -6.01 -22.88 -4.15
C ALA A 555 -5.75 -24.08 -3.23
N ARG A 556 -6.14 -23.99 -1.95
CA ARG A 556 -6.01 -25.09 -0.97
C ARG A 556 -6.88 -26.29 -1.34
N GLN A 557 -8.12 -26.06 -1.75
CA GLN A 557 -9.03 -27.11 -2.21
C GLN A 557 -8.48 -27.82 -3.46
N LEU A 558 -7.95 -27.06 -4.41
CA LEU A 558 -7.33 -27.62 -5.61
C LEU A 558 -6.11 -28.51 -5.26
N ALA A 559 -5.28 -28.09 -4.29
CA ALA A 559 -4.13 -28.88 -3.84
C ALA A 559 -4.57 -30.20 -3.20
N LEU A 560 -5.56 -30.17 -2.30
CA LEU A 560 -6.12 -31.38 -1.69
C LEU A 560 -6.73 -32.32 -2.73
N ARG A 561 -7.42 -31.78 -3.74
CA ARG A 561 -8.04 -32.56 -4.81
C ARG A 561 -7.02 -33.28 -5.67
N ARG A 562 -5.90 -32.61 -6.01
CA ARG A 562 -4.78 -33.19 -6.76
C ARG A 562 -4.06 -34.28 -5.97
N ALA A 563 -3.80 -34.03 -4.68
CA ALA A 563 -3.06 -34.96 -3.84
C ALA A 563 -3.89 -36.18 -3.38
N TYR A 564 -5.20 -36.01 -3.14
CA TYR A 564 -6.07 -37.06 -2.59
C TYR A 564 -7.38 -37.21 -3.35
N PRO A 565 -7.35 -37.54 -4.65
CA PRO A 565 -8.55 -37.54 -5.45
C PRO A 565 -9.62 -38.56 -4.99
N SER A 566 -9.22 -39.65 -4.35
CA SER A 566 -10.11 -40.68 -3.79
C SER A 566 -10.82 -40.26 -2.48
N SER A 567 -10.35 -39.20 -1.83
CA SER A 567 -10.98 -38.63 -0.62
C SER A 567 -12.16 -37.69 -0.93
N PHE A 568 -12.35 -37.29 -2.19
CA PHE A 568 -13.47 -36.44 -2.61
C PHE A 568 -14.61 -37.28 -3.20
N GLY A 569 -15.86 -36.92 -2.92
CA GLY A 569 -17.04 -37.62 -3.44
C GLY A 569 -17.21 -37.42 -4.95
N SER A 570 -17.79 -38.41 -5.65
CA SER A 570 -18.05 -38.38 -7.10
C SER A 570 -19.13 -37.38 -7.55
N GLY A 571 -19.62 -36.52 -6.65
CA GLY A 571 -20.60 -35.47 -6.91
C GLY A 571 -20.42 -34.23 -6.03
N GLU A 572 -19.26 -34.05 -5.40
CA GLU A 572 -18.87 -32.73 -4.88
C GLU A 572 -18.42 -31.90 -6.07
N ASP A 573 -19.39 -31.35 -6.80
CA ASP A 573 -19.15 -30.59 -8.01
C ASP A 573 -18.31 -29.36 -7.71
N PHE A 574 -17.18 -29.26 -8.42
CA PHE A 574 -16.26 -28.14 -8.49
C PHE A 574 -16.95 -26.76 -8.66
N TYR A 575 -18.20 -26.77 -9.12
CA TYR A 575 -19.05 -25.62 -9.43
C TYR A 575 -19.81 -25.00 -8.25
N ASP A 576 -20.08 -25.73 -7.17
CA ASP A 576 -20.84 -25.15 -6.03
C ASP A 576 -19.97 -24.25 -5.13
N ILE A 577 -18.64 -24.37 -5.24
CA ILE A 577 -17.66 -23.59 -4.44
C ILE A 577 -17.04 -22.47 -5.28
N ILE A 578 -16.87 -22.69 -6.58
CA ILE A 578 -16.37 -21.68 -7.53
C ILE A 578 -17.58 -21.02 -8.17
N GLY A 579 -18.19 -20.08 -7.44
CA GLY A 579 -19.20 -19.20 -8.02
C GLY A 579 -18.71 -18.64 -9.35
N GLY A 580 -19.56 -18.73 -10.38
CA GLY A 580 -19.24 -18.27 -11.72
C GLY A 580 -18.71 -16.83 -11.72
N THR A 581 -17.75 -16.56 -12.62
CA THR A 581 -17.15 -15.25 -12.87
C THR A 581 -18.16 -14.12 -12.74
N GLU A 582 -17.92 -13.26 -11.75
CA GLU A 582 -18.75 -12.13 -11.38
C GLU A 582 -18.99 -11.21 -12.59
N GLN A 583 -20.23 -10.74 -12.76
CA GLN A 583 -20.53 -9.64 -13.67
C GLN A 583 -19.63 -8.44 -13.32
N LYS A 584 -18.98 -7.85 -14.33
CA LYS A 584 -18.19 -6.63 -14.14
C LYS A 584 -19.04 -5.55 -13.47
N ILE A 585 -18.44 -4.83 -12.53
CA ILE A 585 -19.10 -3.72 -11.86
C ILE A 585 -19.26 -2.61 -12.91
N SER A 586 -20.51 -2.40 -13.31
CA SER A 586 -20.91 -1.33 -14.23
C SER A 586 -21.13 -0.01 -13.46
N ARG A 587 -21.71 1.00 -14.10
CA ARG A 587 -21.78 2.39 -13.62
C ARG A 587 -22.21 2.55 -12.15
N PRO A 588 -21.65 3.53 -11.42
CA PRO A 588 -21.97 3.74 -10.01
C PRO A 588 -23.43 4.14 -9.82
N LEU A 589 -24.18 3.36 -9.03
CA LEU A 589 -25.54 3.70 -8.60
C LEU A 589 -25.52 5.02 -7.79
N SER A 590 -26.39 5.95 -8.19
CA SER A 590 -26.69 7.19 -7.46
C SER A 590 -27.30 6.85 -6.10
N VAL A 591 -26.69 7.32 -5.01
CA VAL A 591 -27.23 7.12 -3.64
C VAL A 591 -28.25 8.24 -3.37
N PRO A 592 -29.39 7.96 -2.70
CA PRO A 592 -30.31 8.98 -2.22
C PRO A 592 -29.60 9.95 -1.27
N GLY A 593 -30.04 11.21 -1.22
CA GLY A 593 -29.50 12.20 -0.28
C GLY A 593 -29.50 11.68 1.17
N SER A 594 -28.46 12.05 1.92
CA SER A 594 -28.24 11.65 3.32
C SER A 594 -29.51 11.80 4.18
N PRO A 595 -29.79 10.89 5.12
CA PRO A 595 -30.90 11.06 6.06
C PRO A 595 -30.74 12.36 6.85
N ARG A 596 -31.78 13.18 6.91
CA ARG A 596 -31.83 14.39 7.74
C ARG A 596 -31.69 13.99 9.21
N ASP A 597 -30.78 14.65 9.92
CA ASP A 597 -30.66 14.50 11.38
C ASP A 597 -31.96 14.99 12.07
N ARG A 598 -32.34 14.36 13.19
CA ARG A 598 -33.55 14.72 13.96
C ARG A 598 -33.52 16.16 14.49
N SER A 599 -32.34 16.78 14.49
CA SER A 599 -32.07 18.17 14.87
C SER A 599 -32.38 19.20 13.77
N GLY A 600 -32.65 18.77 12.53
CA GLY A 600 -32.89 19.67 11.40
C GLY A 600 -31.64 20.42 10.92
N MET A 601 -30.44 20.11 11.44
CA MET A 601 -29.19 20.65 10.91
C MET A 601 -28.89 20.04 9.54
N MET A 602 -28.69 20.92 8.56
CA MET A 602 -28.28 20.55 7.20
C MET A 602 -26.84 20.05 7.18
N THR A 603 -26.61 18.92 6.50
CA THR A 603 -25.25 18.43 6.23
C THR A 603 -24.60 19.27 5.12
N PRO A 604 -23.26 19.30 5.02
CA PRO A 604 -22.58 19.99 3.91
C PRO A 604 -23.01 19.51 2.51
N GLY A 605 -23.52 18.28 2.40
CA GLY A 605 -24.13 17.76 1.17
C GLY A 605 -25.46 18.43 0.83
N ASP A 606 -26.25 18.82 1.82
CA ASP A 606 -27.56 19.48 1.63
C ASP A 606 -27.43 20.91 1.12
N PHE A 607 -26.35 21.61 1.50
CA PHE A 607 -26.03 22.94 0.96
C PHE A 607 -25.77 22.90 -0.54
N ALA A 608 -25.10 21.84 -1.02
CA ALA A 608 -24.83 21.65 -2.45
C ALA A 608 -26.10 21.35 -3.26
N SER A 609 -27.04 20.59 -2.69
CA SER A 609 -28.33 20.24 -3.30
C SER A 609 -29.26 21.45 -3.44
N LEU A 610 -29.32 22.33 -2.42
CA LEU A 610 -30.16 23.53 -2.47
C LEU A 610 -29.63 24.57 -3.46
N GLN A 611 -28.31 24.61 -3.67
CA GLN A 611 -27.69 25.54 -4.59
C GLN A 611 -27.98 25.17 -6.06
N GLU A 612 -28.04 23.87 -6.40
CA GLU A 612 -28.46 23.39 -7.73
C GLU A 612 -29.91 23.76 -8.08
N VAL A 613 -30.84 23.64 -7.13
CA VAL A 613 -32.23 24.04 -7.33
C VAL A 613 -32.35 25.55 -7.54
N LYS A 614 -31.46 26.33 -6.90
CA LYS A 614 -31.40 27.79 -7.05
C LYS A 614 -30.75 28.24 -8.35
N GLU A 615 -29.79 27.47 -8.87
CA GLU A 615 -28.99 27.81 -10.06
C GLU A 615 -29.54 27.18 -11.35
N GLY A 616 -30.58 26.35 -11.28
CA GLY A 616 -31.27 25.80 -12.47
C GLY A 616 -30.41 24.85 -13.31
N LEU A 617 -29.35 24.28 -12.72
CA LEU A 617 -28.44 23.35 -13.39
C LEU A 617 -29.10 21.98 -13.52
N SER A 618 -29.60 21.67 -14.72
CA SER A 618 -30.09 20.34 -15.09
C SER A 618 -28.90 19.41 -15.35
N THR A 619 -28.45 18.68 -14.33
CA THR A 619 -27.58 17.50 -14.53
C THR A 619 -28.46 16.25 -14.46
N GLU A 620 -28.67 15.60 -15.61
CA GLU A 620 -29.47 14.38 -15.79
C GLU A 620 -28.85 13.12 -15.15
N ASP A 621 -28.52 13.14 -13.85
CA ASP A 621 -27.92 12.00 -13.13
C ASP A 621 -28.95 11.15 -12.35
N TYR A 622 -30.26 11.38 -12.53
CA TYR A 622 -31.31 10.66 -11.81
C TYR A 622 -32.07 9.68 -12.72
N ILE A 623 -31.66 8.41 -12.73
CA ILE A 623 -32.50 7.31 -13.20
C ILE A 623 -32.64 6.30 -12.07
N ALA A 624 -33.84 6.26 -11.48
CA ALA A 624 -34.22 5.24 -10.51
C ALA A 624 -34.50 3.92 -11.26
N TRP A 625 -33.63 2.92 -11.10
CA TRP A 625 -33.93 1.57 -11.56
C TRP A 625 -34.69 0.82 -10.45
N ARG A 626 -35.86 0.26 -10.79
CA ARG A 626 -36.60 -0.68 -9.92
C ARG A 626 -36.16 -2.11 -10.27
N LEU A 627 -35.83 -2.91 -9.25
CA LEU A 627 -35.52 -4.33 -9.40
C LEU A 627 -36.74 -5.12 -9.94
N PRO A 628 -36.51 -6.14 -10.80
CA PRO A 628 -37.48 -7.23 -11.06
C PRO A 628 -37.83 -8.01 -9.79
#